data_AF-A0A2V8DPA6-F1
#
_entry.id   AF-A0A2V8DPA6-F1
#
_cell.length_a   1.000
_cell.length_b   1.000
_cell.length_c   1.000
_cell.angle_alpha   90.00
_cell.angle_beta   90.00
_cell.angle_gamma   90.00
#
_symmetry.space_group_name_H-M   'P 1'
#
loop_
_entity.id
_entity.type
_entity.pdbx_description
1 polymer ?
#
loop_
_entity_poly.entity_id
_entity_poly.type
_entity_poly.pdbx_seq_one_letter_code
_entity_poly.pdbx_strand_id
1 'polypeptide(L)'
;MSLVSIGVAPTDAATSVRKSSKSARASKRTLYSAYSSDRSLSRNARLTRARAVAMAREMANTALPRYKVDASGDLVPDVRAAAAIIYDPETNQVLWEENSQSQRSIASITKMMTAAVF
;
A
#
# COMPACT_ATOMS: atom_id res chain seq x y z
N MET A 1 -40.24 -87.96 12.66
CA MET A 1 -41.62 -87.57 13.04
C MET A 1 -41.57 -87.07 14.48
N SER A 2 -42.34 -86.01 14.73
CA SER A 2 -42.33 -85.07 15.87
C SER A 2 -42.40 -85.70 17.27
N LEU A 3 -41.87 -85.01 18.29
CA LEU A 3 -42.68 -84.39 19.36
C LEU A 3 -41.86 -83.40 20.22
N VAL A 4 -42.56 -82.35 20.67
CA VAL A 4 -42.14 -81.11 21.34
C VAL A 4 -42.55 -81.11 22.82
N SER A 5 -41.80 -80.44 23.72
CA SER A 5 -42.28 -79.62 24.88
C SER A 5 -41.08 -79.25 25.78
N ILE A 6 -40.62 -77.98 25.94
CA ILE A 6 -41.10 -76.81 26.73
C ILE A 6 -40.96 -76.94 28.27
N GLY A 7 -40.25 -75.96 28.88
CA GLY A 7 -40.26 -75.62 30.31
C GLY A 7 -39.01 -74.81 30.71
N VAL A 8 -38.97 -73.48 30.52
CA VAL A 8 -39.23 -72.38 31.49
C VAL A 8 -38.17 -72.24 32.61
N ALA A 9 -37.60 -71.03 32.71
CA ALA A 9 -36.52 -70.57 33.58
C ALA A 9 -36.95 -70.38 35.08
N PRO A 10 -36.02 -70.00 35.98
CA PRO A 10 -35.74 -68.56 36.12
C PRO A 10 -34.26 -68.17 36.28
N THR A 11 -34.02 -66.97 35.76
CA THR A 11 -32.95 -65.99 36.01
C THR A 11 -32.58 -65.79 37.47
N ASP A 12 -31.29 -65.60 37.74
CA ASP A 12 -30.83 -64.70 38.80
C ASP A 12 -29.64 -63.86 38.29
N ALA A 13 -29.88 -62.57 38.09
CA ALA A 13 -28.96 -61.62 37.47
C ALA A 13 -28.35 -60.73 38.55
N ALA A 14 -27.06 -60.92 38.81
CA ALA A 14 -26.28 -60.12 39.74
C ALA A 14 -26.18 -58.65 39.26
N THR A 15 -26.74 -57.73 40.06
CA THR A 15 -26.64 -56.29 39.84
C THR A 15 -25.32 -55.77 40.41
N SER A 16 -24.39 -55.43 39.51
CA SER A 16 -23.12 -54.76 39.85
C SER A 16 -23.35 -53.24 40.00
N VAL A 17 -22.98 -52.71 41.16
CA VAL A 17 -23.10 -51.30 41.55
C VAL A 17 -22.15 -50.43 40.72
N ARG A 18 -22.70 -49.56 39.86
CA ARG A 18 -21.93 -48.54 39.12
C ARG A 18 -21.67 -47.31 40.00
N LYS A 19 -20.41 -47.12 40.40
CA LYS A 19 -19.91 -45.86 40.98
C LYS A 19 -19.59 -44.90 39.83
N SER A 20 -20.37 -43.81 39.70
CA SER A 20 -20.17 -42.79 38.68
C SER A 20 -19.02 -41.84 39.05
N SER A 21 -17.87 -41.98 38.39
CA SER A 21 -16.84 -40.94 38.39
C SER A 21 -17.18 -39.89 37.33
N LYS A 22 -17.53 -38.69 37.78
CA LYS A 22 -17.70 -37.51 36.90
C LYS A 22 -16.34 -37.16 36.29
N SER A 23 -16.13 -37.51 35.03
CA SER A 23 -15.00 -37.04 34.23
C SER A 23 -15.12 -35.53 33.99
N ALA A 24 -14.18 -34.76 34.54
CA ALA A 24 -14.05 -33.34 34.25
C ALA A 24 -13.67 -33.17 32.77
N ARG A 25 -14.60 -32.63 31.97
CA ARG A 25 -14.39 -32.35 30.56
C ARG A 25 -13.38 -31.21 30.42
N ALA A 26 -12.13 -31.56 30.13
CA ALA A 26 -11.12 -30.59 29.75
C ALA A 26 -11.59 -29.80 28.52
N SER A 27 -11.80 -28.50 28.70
CA SER A 27 -12.10 -27.56 27.61
C SER A 27 -10.91 -27.51 26.65
N LYS A 28 -11.10 -28.02 25.41
CA LYS A 28 -10.13 -27.82 24.33
C LYS A 28 -10.19 -26.35 23.91
N ARG A 29 -9.29 -25.52 24.46
CA ARG A 29 -9.03 -24.17 23.92
C ARG A 29 -8.65 -24.32 22.45
N THR A 30 -9.44 -23.70 21.60
CA THR A 30 -9.29 -23.69 20.14
C THR A 30 -7.94 -23.09 19.75
N LEU A 31 -7.07 -23.90 19.14
CA LEU A 31 -5.78 -23.51 18.55
C LEU A 31 -5.91 -22.58 17.32
N TYR A 32 -7.08 -21.98 17.11
CA TYR A 32 -7.43 -21.23 15.89
C TYR A 32 -7.08 -19.72 15.97
N SER A 33 -6.62 -19.24 17.13
CA SER A 33 -6.31 -17.82 17.34
C SER A 33 -4.88 -17.42 16.93
N ALA A 34 -3.93 -18.36 16.87
CA ALA A 34 -2.55 -18.06 16.48
C ALA A 34 -2.40 -17.91 14.95
N TYR A 35 -3.13 -18.74 14.19
CA TYR A 35 -3.10 -18.71 12.72
C TYR A 35 -3.63 -17.39 12.13
N SER A 36 -4.61 -16.78 12.80
CA SER A 36 -5.19 -15.49 12.38
C SER A 36 -4.32 -14.29 12.79
N SER A 37 -3.58 -14.37 13.90
CA SER A 37 -2.61 -13.33 14.29
C SER A 37 -1.40 -13.29 13.37
N ASP A 38 -0.83 -14.44 12.98
CA ASP A 38 0.31 -14.44 12.04
C ASP A 38 -0.09 -13.92 10.65
N ARG A 39 -1.31 -14.24 10.21
CA ARG A 39 -1.86 -13.73 8.95
C ARG A 39 -2.13 -12.23 8.99
N SER A 40 -2.60 -11.70 10.12
CA SER A 40 -2.84 -10.26 10.26
C SER A 40 -1.52 -9.48 10.37
N LEU A 41 -0.53 -10.00 11.08
CA LEU A 41 0.81 -9.41 11.16
C LEU A 41 1.50 -9.36 9.79
N SER A 42 1.47 -10.45 9.04
CA SER A 42 2.04 -10.49 7.68
C SER A 42 1.31 -9.56 6.71
N ARG A 43 -0.02 -9.44 6.81
CA ARG A 43 -0.80 -8.45 6.02
C ARG A 43 -0.45 -7.01 6.41
N ASN A 44 -0.34 -6.71 7.69
CA ASN A 44 0.03 -5.40 8.19
C ASN A 44 1.46 -5.03 7.74
N ALA A 45 2.41 -5.95 7.83
CA ALA A 45 3.78 -5.76 7.36
C ALA A 45 3.85 -5.46 5.84
N ARG A 46 3.00 -6.10 5.04
CA ARG A 46 2.90 -5.80 3.60
C ARG A 46 2.33 -4.42 3.34
N LEU A 47 1.29 -4.02 4.07
CA LEU A 47 0.67 -2.70 3.91
C LEU A 47 1.59 -1.57 4.36
N THR A 48 2.31 -1.73 5.48
CA THR A 48 3.29 -0.73 5.93
C THR A 48 4.43 -0.60 4.93
N ARG A 49 4.94 -1.70 4.37
CA ARG A 49 5.95 -1.66 3.30
C ARG A 49 5.43 -0.97 2.04
N ALA A 50 4.21 -1.25 1.61
CA ALA A 50 3.62 -0.60 0.44
C ALA A 50 3.47 0.91 0.64
N ARG A 51 3.03 1.35 1.83
CA ARG A 51 2.94 2.77 2.19
C ARG A 51 4.31 3.44 2.25
N ALA A 52 5.32 2.78 2.81
CA ALA A 52 6.69 3.28 2.85
C ALA A 52 7.27 3.47 1.43
N VAL A 53 7.02 2.52 0.53
CA VAL A 53 7.45 2.63 -0.88
C VAL A 53 6.71 3.75 -1.60
N ALA A 54 5.40 3.92 -1.36
CA ALA A 54 4.64 5.02 -1.93
C ALA A 54 5.17 6.38 -1.44
N MET A 55 5.37 6.54 -0.12
CA MET A 55 5.98 7.75 0.45
C MET A 55 7.38 8.01 -0.11
N ALA A 56 8.23 6.99 -0.23
CA ALA A 56 9.56 7.15 -0.81
C ALA A 56 9.52 7.61 -2.28
N ARG A 57 8.52 7.19 -3.06
CA ARG A 57 8.30 7.67 -4.43
C ARG A 57 7.83 9.12 -4.45
N GLU A 58 6.89 9.49 -3.59
CA GLU A 58 6.45 10.88 -3.46
C GLU A 58 7.62 11.80 -3.05
N MET A 59 8.44 11.38 -2.07
CA MET A 59 9.66 12.11 -1.67
C MET A 59 10.74 12.13 -2.76
N ALA A 60 10.81 11.12 -3.63
CA ALA A 60 11.70 11.16 -4.79
C ALA A 60 11.19 12.12 -5.89
N ASN A 61 9.87 12.35 -5.95
CA ASN A 61 9.24 13.29 -6.88
C ASN A 61 9.26 14.74 -6.39
N THR A 62 9.59 15.01 -5.12
CA THR A 62 9.90 16.38 -4.68
C THR A 62 11.22 16.79 -5.30
N ALA A 63 11.15 17.36 -6.50
CA ALA A 63 12.30 17.86 -7.24
C ALA A 63 12.96 18.97 -6.43
N LEU A 64 14.12 18.67 -5.85
CA LEU A 64 14.98 19.71 -5.29
C LEU A 64 15.42 20.64 -6.44
N PRO A 65 15.35 21.96 -6.26
CA PRO A 65 15.84 22.89 -7.26
C PRO A 65 17.33 22.62 -7.52
N ARG A 66 17.66 22.40 -8.79
CA ARG A 66 19.03 22.12 -9.24
C ARG A 66 19.64 23.41 -9.75
N TYR A 67 20.92 23.61 -9.46
CA TYR A 67 21.68 24.78 -9.88
C TYR A 67 22.97 24.35 -10.56
N LYS A 68 23.45 25.15 -11.49
CA LYS A 68 24.74 25.02 -12.17
C LYS A 68 25.49 26.35 -12.07
N VAL A 69 26.82 26.30 -12.21
CA VAL A 69 27.64 27.51 -12.32
C VAL A 69 27.74 27.86 -13.80
N ASP A 70 27.45 29.11 -14.15
CA ASP A 70 27.56 29.58 -15.53
C ASP A 70 28.98 30.06 -15.89
N ALA A 71 29.14 30.62 -17.09
CA ALA A 71 30.43 31.11 -17.58
C ALA A 71 30.92 32.38 -16.82
N SER A 72 30.02 33.11 -16.18
CA SER A 72 30.32 34.29 -15.36
C SER A 72 30.71 33.91 -13.93
N GLY A 73 30.47 32.66 -13.53
CA GLY A 73 30.71 32.15 -12.18
C GLY A 73 29.48 32.28 -11.26
N ASP A 74 28.33 32.65 -11.80
CA ASP A 74 27.10 32.84 -11.06
C ASP A 74 26.33 31.52 -10.90
N LEU A 75 25.63 31.38 -9.77
CA LEU A 75 24.80 30.21 -9.49
C LEU A 75 23.45 30.36 -10.19
N VAL A 76 23.25 29.66 -11.29
CA VAL A 76 22.03 29.74 -12.11
C VAL A 76 21.19 28.46 -12.02
N PRO A 77 19.86 28.52 -12.22
CA PRO A 77 19.03 27.33 -12.26
C PRO A 77 19.44 26.36 -13.38
N ASP A 78 19.49 25.07 -13.07
CA ASP A 78 19.66 24.01 -14.05
C ASP A 78 18.28 23.59 -14.59
N VAL A 79 17.82 24.32 -15.61
CA VAL A 79 16.49 24.14 -16.20
C VAL A 79 16.53 23.04 -17.26
N ARG A 80 15.74 21.97 -17.06
CA ARG A 80 15.55 20.92 -18.05
C ARG A 80 14.49 21.31 -19.09
N ALA A 81 14.78 22.32 -19.90
CA ALA A 81 13.94 22.78 -21.00
C ALA A 81 14.77 23.03 -22.26
N ALA A 82 14.13 23.10 -23.42
CA ALA A 82 14.83 23.39 -24.66
C ALA A 82 15.14 24.89 -24.84
N ALA A 83 14.33 25.75 -24.23
CA ALA A 83 14.55 27.19 -24.11
C ALA A 83 13.82 27.73 -22.88
N ALA A 84 14.35 28.77 -22.26
CA ALA A 84 13.75 29.45 -21.11
C ALA A 84 14.22 30.90 -20.99
N ILE A 85 13.36 31.77 -20.45
CA ILE A 85 13.64 33.19 -20.19
C ILE A 85 13.04 33.53 -18.84
N ILE A 86 13.79 34.26 -18.01
CA ILE A 86 13.33 34.88 -16.78
C ILE A 86 13.56 36.39 -16.95
N TYR A 87 12.48 37.16 -16.88
CA TYR A 87 12.53 38.62 -16.96
C TYR A 87 11.73 39.24 -15.82
N ASP A 88 12.12 40.44 -15.44
CA ASP A 88 11.36 41.28 -14.52
C ASP A 88 10.29 42.05 -15.33
N PRO A 89 8.99 41.85 -15.07
CA PRO A 89 7.93 42.55 -15.80
C PRO A 89 7.81 44.04 -15.44
N GLU A 90 8.33 44.49 -14.30
CA GLU A 90 8.29 45.90 -13.91
C GLU A 90 9.36 46.70 -14.64
N THR A 91 10.58 46.16 -14.70
CA THR A 91 11.73 46.83 -15.32
C THR A 91 12.01 46.39 -16.76
N ASN A 92 11.35 45.33 -17.24
CA ASN A 92 11.58 44.66 -18.53
C ASN A 92 13.02 44.13 -18.72
N GLN A 93 13.76 43.91 -17.63
CA GLN A 93 15.12 43.39 -17.69
C GLN A 93 15.11 41.86 -17.76
N VAL A 94 15.91 41.28 -18.65
CA VAL A 94 16.15 39.83 -18.68
C VAL A 94 17.18 39.49 -17.61
N LEU A 95 16.77 38.71 -16.63
CA LEU A 95 17.61 38.27 -15.51
C LEU A 95 18.42 37.03 -15.89
N TRP A 96 17.83 36.15 -16.71
CA TRP A 96 18.48 34.93 -17.18
C TRP A 96 17.77 34.40 -18.44
N GLU A 97 18.53 33.83 -19.37
CA GLU A 97 17.98 33.20 -20.57
C GLU A 97 18.84 32.04 -21.06
N GLU A 98 18.18 31.05 -21.68
CA GLU A 98 18.83 29.93 -22.37
C GLU A 98 18.08 29.66 -23.68
N ASN A 99 18.77 29.75 -24.82
CA ASN A 99 18.22 29.54 -26.16
C ASN A 99 16.94 30.35 -26.47
N SER A 100 16.80 31.56 -25.90
CA SER A 100 15.59 32.39 -25.91
C SER A 100 15.08 32.75 -27.31
N GLN A 101 15.99 33.02 -28.24
CA GLN A 101 15.67 33.46 -29.60
C GLN A 101 15.45 32.30 -30.58
N SER A 102 15.51 31.05 -30.12
CA SER A 102 15.32 29.88 -30.99
C SER A 102 13.84 29.68 -31.34
N GLN A 103 13.51 29.67 -32.65
CA GLN A 103 12.14 29.46 -33.13
C GLN A 103 11.63 28.07 -32.76
N ARG A 104 10.43 28.00 -32.14
CA ARG A 104 9.82 26.75 -31.68
C ARG A 104 8.31 26.77 -31.86
N SER A 105 7.70 25.58 -31.96
CA SER A 105 6.26 25.45 -31.85
C SER A 105 5.84 25.73 -30.40
N ILE A 106 5.00 26.75 -30.21
CA ILE A 106 4.58 27.22 -28.89
C ILE A 106 3.26 26.57 -28.42
N ALA A 107 2.71 25.62 -29.17
CA ALA A 107 1.51 24.85 -28.84
C ALA A 107 0.37 25.75 -28.27
N SER A 108 -0.11 25.46 -27.06
CA SER A 108 -1.20 26.21 -26.43
C SER A 108 -0.84 27.63 -26.00
N ILE A 109 0.44 28.04 -25.99
CA ILE A 109 0.85 29.42 -25.67
C ILE A 109 0.35 30.41 -26.72
N THR A 110 0.08 29.96 -27.95
CA THR A 110 -0.62 30.76 -28.97
C THR A 110 -1.91 31.41 -28.44
N LYS A 111 -2.57 30.77 -27.46
CA LYS A 111 -3.78 31.31 -26.81
C LYS A 111 -3.53 32.63 -26.07
N MET A 112 -2.30 32.90 -25.60
CA MET A 112 -1.97 34.16 -24.94
C MET A 112 -2.07 35.33 -25.93
N MET A 113 -1.60 35.13 -27.16
CA MET A 113 -1.74 36.14 -28.21
C MET A 113 -3.21 36.33 -28.58
N THR A 114 -3.96 35.24 -28.67
CA THR A 114 -5.41 35.30 -28.90
C THR A 114 -6.11 36.10 -27.80
N ALA A 115 -5.80 35.84 -26.53
CA ALA A 115 -6.37 36.55 -25.39
C ALA A 115 -5.99 38.04 -25.32
N ALA A 116 -4.83 38.43 -25.85
CA ALA A 116 -4.39 39.83 -25.84
C ALA A 116 -5.06 40.69 -26.94
N VAL A 117 -5.61 40.07 -27.98
CA VAL A 117 -6.22 40.76 -29.14
C VAL A 117 -7.74 40.92 -28.98
N PHE A 118 -8.36 40.14 -28.11
CA PHE A 118 -9.79 40.24 -27.78
C PHE A 118 -10.02 41.13 -26.57
#